data_AF-A0A952IQJ1-F1
#
_entry.id   AF-A0A952IQJ1-F1
#
_cell.length_a   1.000
_cell.length_b   1.000
_cell.length_c   1.000
_cell.angle_alpha   90.00
_cell.angle_beta   90.00
_cell.angle_gamma   90.00
#
_symmetry.space_group_name_H-M   'P 1'
#
loop_
_entity.id
_entity.type
_entity.pdbx_description
1 polymer ?
#
loop_
_entity_poly.entity_id
_entity_poly.type
_entity_poly.pdbx_seq_one_letter_code
_entity_poly.pdbx_strand_id
1 'polypeptide(L)' 'TRVAPVAHNAGEFWPRHSFIKWPGEIEVIFGPVISVAGRSADEIRKDAQEWIEGEMTRIVQPGRFPYRKSAG' A
#
# COMPACT_ATOMS: atom_id res chain seq x y z
N THR A 1 -16.56 -5.75 13.49
CA THR A 1 -16.24 -5.59 12.07
C THR A 1 -15.01 -6.41 11.73
N ARG A 2 -14.87 -6.88 10.48
CA ARG A 2 -13.67 -7.58 9.99
C ARG A 2 -12.83 -6.60 9.17
N VAL A 3 -11.51 -6.62 9.34
CA VAL A 3 -10.56 -5.76 8.61
C VAL A 3 -9.53 -6.66 7.95
N ALA A 4 -9.26 -6.46 6.66
CA ALA A 4 -8.15 -7.12 5.96
C ALA A 4 -7.31 -6.02 5.28
N PRO A 5 -5.98 -6.01 5.47
CA PRO A 5 -5.11 -5.05 4.82
C PRO A 5 -4.93 -5.41 3.34
N VAL A 6 -4.67 -4.39 2.52
CA VAL A 6 -4.40 -4.56 1.08
C VAL A 6 -3.18 -3.71 0.72
N ALA A 7 -2.18 -4.33 0.10
CA ALA A 7 -1.02 -3.64 -0.46
C ALA A 7 -1.12 -3.57 -1.98
N HIS A 8 -0.75 -2.43 -2.58
CA HIS A 8 -0.68 -2.29 -4.04
C HIS A 8 0.37 -1.28 -4.50
N ASN A 9 0.99 -1.53 -5.64
CA ASN A 9 2.02 -0.66 -6.22
C ASN A 9 1.46 0.41 -7.20
N ALA A 10 0.14 0.57 -7.30
CA ALA A 10 -0.51 1.51 -8.23
C ALA A 10 0.01 2.96 -8.15
N GLY A 11 0.49 3.41 -6.99
CA GLY A 11 1.06 4.75 -6.82
C GLY A 11 2.31 5.02 -7.67
N GLU A 12 3.01 3.97 -8.11
CA GLU A 12 4.16 4.08 -9.03
C GLU A 12 3.73 4.44 -10.45
N PHE A 13 2.57 3.93 -10.88
CA PHE A 13 2.04 4.13 -12.23
C PHE A 13 1.07 5.30 -12.29
N TRP A 14 0.30 5.51 -11.23
CA TRP A 14 -0.79 6.48 -11.14
C TRP A 14 -0.54 7.42 -9.95
N PRO A 15 0.42 8.36 -10.06
CA PRO A 15 0.75 9.24 -8.96
C PRO A 15 -0.45 10.05 -8.49
N ARG A 16 -0.48 10.33 -7.18
CA ARG A 16 -1.51 11.18 -6.56
C ARG A 16 -1.51 12.55 -7.25
N HIS A 17 -2.70 13.02 -7.63
CA HIS A 17 -2.90 14.30 -8.33
C HIS A 17 -2.25 14.43 -9.72
N SER A 18 -1.79 13.33 -10.32
CA SER A 18 -1.30 13.32 -11.71
C SER A 18 -2.44 13.05 -12.68
N PHE A 19 -2.52 13.86 -13.75
CA PHE A 19 -3.34 13.59 -14.93
C PHE A 19 -2.78 12.46 -15.79
N ILE A 20 -1.45 12.28 -15.79
CA ILE A 20 -0.78 11.21 -16.52
C ILE A 20 -0.86 9.92 -15.71
N LYS A 21 -1.35 8.85 -16.35
CA LYS A 21 -1.39 7.48 -15.85
C LYS A 21 -0.48 6.62 -16.73
N TRP A 22 0.58 6.09 -16.15
CA TRP A 22 1.51 5.25 -16.88
C TRP A 22 0.94 3.83 -17.02
N PRO A 23 1.11 3.17 -18.18
CA PRO A 23 0.77 1.77 -18.32
C PRO A 23 1.77 0.89 -17.55
N GLY A 24 1.30 -0.27 -17.08
CA GLY A 24 2.11 -1.27 -16.42
C GLY A 24 1.27 -2.23 -15.58
N GLU A 25 1.94 -3.12 -14.86
CA GLU A 25 1.31 -4.13 -14.04
C GLU A 25 1.06 -3.61 -12.62
N ILE A 26 -0.19 -3.66 -12.19
CA ILE A 26 -0.58 -3.35 -10.81
C ILE A 26 -0.71 -4.66 -10.03
N GLU A 27 0.15 -4.84 -9.04
CA GLU A 27 0.04 -5.93 -8.09
C GLU A 27 -0.89 -5.51 -6.94
N VAL A 28 -1.86 -6.37 -6.60
CA VAL A 28 -2.78 -6.17 -5.48
C VAL A 28 -2.74 -7.40 -4.59
N ILE A 29 -2.30 -7.22 -3.35
CA ILE A 29 -2.07 -8.31 -2.41
C ILE A 29 -3.04 -8.16 -1.23
N PHE A 30 -3.84 -9.19 -1.00
CA PHE A 30 -4.80 -9.23 0.10
C PHE A 30 -4.17 -9.94 1.31
N GLY A 31 -4.14 -9.26 2.44
CA GLY A 31 -3.59 -9.80 3.67
C GLY A 31 -4.61 -10.56 4.52
N PRO A 32 -4.13 -11.17 5.62
CA PRO A 32 -4.99 -11.90 6.54
C PRO A 32 -5.97 -10.96 7.26
N VAL A 33 -7.11 -11.51 7.69
CA VAL A 33 -8.07 -10.75 8.50
C VAL A 33 -7.47 -10.43 9.86
N ILE A 34 -7.40 -9.14 10.20
CA ILE A 34 -6.94 -8.63 11.49
C ILE A 34 -8.06 -8.79 12.52
N SER A 35 -7.71 -9.30 13.70
CA SER A 35 -8.63 -9.36 14.84
C SER A 35 -8.95 -7.96 15.36
N VAL A 36 -10.22 -7.68 15.62
CA VAL A 36 -10.74 -6.33 15.97
C VAL A 36 -11.33 -6.28 17.39
N ALA A 37 -11.77 -7.42 17.94
CA ALA A 37 -12.50 -7.44 19.20
C ALA A 37 -11.63 -6.97 20.37
N GLY A 38 -12.10 -5.96 21.11
CA GLY A 38 -11.40 -5.42 22.29
C GLY A 38 -10.14 -4.60 21.99
N ARG A 39 -9.88 -4.27 20.72
CA ARG A 39 -8.71 -3.50 20.30
C ARG A 39 -9.10 -2.09 19.88
N SER A 40 -8.19 -1.15 20.10
CA SER A 40 -8.30 0.22 19.62
C SER A 40 -8.09 0.31 18.10
N ALA A 41 -8.58 1.39 17.51
CA ALA A 41 -8.39 1.66 16.09
C ALA A 41 -6.90 1.80 15.72
N ASP A 42 -6.09 2.34 16.61
CA ASP A 42 -4.66 2.57 16.36
C ASP A 42 -3.86 1.27 16.40
N GLU A 43 -4.20 0.33 17.27
CA GLU A 43 -3.62 -1.02 17.26
C GLU A 43 -3.93 -1.76 15.95
N ILE A 44 -5.19 -1.71 15.49
CA ILE A 44 -5.60 -2.34 14.23
C ILE A 44 -4.88 -1.68 13.03
N ARG A 45 -4.75 -0.35 13.06
CA ARG A 45 -4.06 0.41 12.01
C ARG A 45 -2.57 0.07 11.98
N LYS A 46 -1.94 -0.09 13.14
CA LYS A 46 -0.53 -0.46 13.25
C LYS A 46 -0.26 -1.83 12.64
N ASP A 47 -1.06 -2.86 13.00
CA ASP A 47 -0.93 -4.19 12.39
C ASP A 47 -1.08 -4.14 10.86
N ALA A 48 -2.08 -3.38 10.38
CA ALA A 48 -2.31 -3.22 8.95
C ALA A 48 -1.11 -2.53 8.28
N GLN A 49 -0.57 -1.48 8.89
CA GLN A 49 0.58 -0.74 8.39
C GLN A 49 1.83 -1.63 8.32
N GLU A 50 2.15 -2.35 9.40
CA GLU A 50 3.32 -3.23 9.45
C GLU A 50 3.26 -4.32 8.37
N TRP A 51 2.08 -4.93 8.16
CA TRP A 51 1.90 -5.92 7.10
C TRP A 51 2.01 -5.31 5.70
N ILE A 52 1.36 -4.16 5.47
CA ILE A 52 1.43 -3.46 4.17
C ILE A 52 2.87 -3.06 3.86
N GLU A 53 3.58 -2.45 4.79
CA GLU A 53 4.98 -2.04 4.62
C GLU A 53 5.88 -3.24 4.30
N GLY A 54 5.65 -4.38 4.96
CA GLY A 54 6.28 -5.65 4.64
C GLY A 54 6.06 -6.08 3.19
N GLU A 55 4.81 -6.14 2.72
CA GLU A 55 4.51 -6.52 1.33
C GLU A 55 5.03 -5.50 0.31
N MET A 56 5.03 -4.21 0.65
CA MET A 56 5.58 -3.17 -0.22
C MET A 56 7.07 -3.40 -0.50
N THR A 57 7.84 -4.00 0.41
CA THR A 57 9.25 -4.36 0.12
C THR A 57 9.39 -5.36 -1.03
N ARG A 58 8.35 -6.17 -1.31
CA ARG A 58 8.34 -7.18 -2.36
C ARG A 58 7.83 -6.64 -3.70
N ILE A 59 6.80 -5.78 -3.67
CA ILE A 59 6.09 -5.35 -4.89
C ILE A 59 6.54 -3.98 -5.43
N VAL A 60 7.34 -3.22 -4.67
CA VAL A 60 7.90 -1.95 -5.13
C VAL A 60 9.05 -2.18 -6.09
N GLN A 61 9.08 -1.46 -7.21
CA GLN A 61 10.18 -1.51 -8.18
C GLN A 61 10.91 -0.14 -8.24
N PRO A 62 12.04 0.02 -7.52
CA PRO A 62 12.79 1.27 -7.50
C PRO A 62 13.24 1.71 -8.90
N GLY A 63 13.06 3.00 -9.22
CA GLY A 63 13.59 3.59 -10.45
C GLY A 63 12.83 3.27 -11.73
N ARG A 64 11.68 2.57 -11.65
CA ARG A 64 10.85 2.24 -12.83
C ARG A 64 10.29 3.47 -13.55
N PHE A 65 10.04 4.56 -12.83
CA PHE A 65 9.57 5.84 -13.39
C PHE A 65 10.30 7.03 -12.75
N PRO A 66 10.44 8.16 -13.49
CA PRO A 66 11.13 9.36 -12.99
C PRO A 66 10.38 10.10 -11.87
N TYR A 67 9.22 9.59 -11.43
CA TYR A 67 8.47 10.16 -10.33
C TYR A 67 9.20 9.89 -9.00
N ARG A 68 10.06 10.83 -8.62
CA ARG A 68 10.59 10.93 -7.27
C ARG A 68 9.54 11.68 -6.45
N LYS A 69 8.94 11.04 -5.44
CA LYS A 69 8.12 11.75 -4.44
C LYS A 69 8.94 12.96 -3.97
N SER A 70 8.50 14.18 -4.29
CA SER A 70 9.04 15.36 -3.63
C SER A 70 8.75 15.19 -2.15
N ALA A 71 9.79 15.23 -1.33
CA ALA A 71 9.66 15.29 0.13
C ALA A 71 8.72 16.48 0.42
N GLY A 72 7.53 16.16 0.94
CA GLY A 72 6.63 17.13 1.53
C GLY A 72 6.94 17.25 3.02
#